data_AF-A0A845ZMV6-F1
#
_entry.id   AF-A0A845ZMV6-F1
#
_cell.length_a   1.000
_cell.length_b   1.000
_cell.length_c   1.000
_cell.angle_alpha   90.00
_cell.angle_beta   90.00
_cell.angle_gamma   90.00
#
_symmetry.space_group_name_H-M   'P 1'
#
loop_
_entity.id
_entity.type
_entity.pdbx_description
1 polymer ?
#
loop_
_entity_poly.entity_id
_entity_poly.type
_entity_poly.pdbx_seq_one_letter_code
_entity_poly.pdbx_strand_id
1 'polypeptide(L)' 'DDKAEALEQVKILAEVGNNPNDEAMKKKAKTAMKILKGTVSGLPNVAKLAESCSKLLPLITNLLGL' A
#
# COMPACT_ATOMS: atom_id res chain seq x y z
N ASP A 1 -10.78 12.91 3.80
CA ASP A 1 -10.04 13.37 2.61
C ASP A 1 -9.24 12.18 2.08
N ASP A 2 -9.69 11.57 0.98
CA ASP A 2 -9.14 10.33 0.41
C ASP A 2 -7.63 10.40 0.17
N LYS A 3 -7.10 11.59 -0.15
CA LYS A 3 -5.66 11.79 -0.33
C LYS A 3 -4.88 11.65 0.98
N ALA A 4 -5.41 12.17 2.08
CA ALA A 4 -4.78 12.06 3.40
C ALA A 4 -4.78 10.60 3.88
N GLU A 5 -5.89 9.89 3.70
CA GLU A 5 -6.01 8.48 4.04
C GLU A 5 -5.04 7.62 3.21
N ALA A 6 -4.97 7.84 1.90
CA ALA A 6 -4.01 7.15 1.03
C ALA A 6 -2.55 7.40 1.46
N LEU A 7 -2.20 8.63 1.83
CA LEU A 7 -0.86 8.97 2.31
C LEU A 7 -0.52 8.26 3.62
N GLU A 8 -1.47 8.15 4.54
CA GLU A 8 -1.28 7.42 5.80
C GLU A 8 -1.00 5.94 5.56
N GLN A 9 -1.73 5.30 4.64
CA GLN A 9 -1.48 3.90 4.31
C GLN A 9 -0.09 3.68 3.68
N VAL A 10 0.40 4.63 2.87
CA VAL A 10 1.78 4.57 2.34
C VAL A 10 2.81 4.65 3.46
N LYS A 11 2.60 5.50 4.47
CA LYS A 11 3.49 5.58 5.65
C LYS A 11 3.49 4.26 6.42
N ILE A 12 2.32 3.67 6.65
CA ILE A 12 2.19 2.37 7.32
C ILE A 12 2.96 1.29 6.55
N LEU A 13 2.87 1.25 5.21
CA LEU A 13 3.64 0.29 4.40
C LEU A 13 5.16 0.50 4.51
N ALA A 14 5.61 1.76 4.60
CA ALA A 14 7.03 2.06 4.85
C ALA A 14 7.48 1.59 6.24
N GLU A 15 6.65 1.74 7.27
CA GLU A 15 6.94 1.24 8.62
C GLU A 15 7.00 -0.29 8.67
N VAL A 16 6.08 -1.00 8.00
CA VAL A 16 6.12 -2.47 7.86
C VAL A 16 7.44 -2.91 7.21
N GLY A 17 7.97 -2.15 6.25
CA GLY A 17 9.25 -2.44 5.61
C GLY A 17 10.44 -2.56 6.57
N ASN A 18 10.37 -1.96 7.78
CA ASN A 18 11.42 -2.10 8.79
C ASN A 18 11.38 -3.45 9.53
N ASN A 19 10.22 -4.11 9.59
CA ASN A 19 10.09 -5.42 10.22
C ASN A 19 9.09 -6.32 9.46
N PRO A 20 9.42 -6.72 8.22
CA PRO A 20 8.49 -7.39 7.32
C PRO A 20 8.09 -8.81 7.77
N ASN A 21 8.88 -9.43 8.65
CA ASN A 21 8.65 -10.79 9.13
C ASN A 21 7.69 -10.87 10.33
N ASP A 22 7.40 -9.74 10.98
CA ASP A 22 6.47 -9.67 12.09
C ASP A 22 5.02 -9.91 11.64
N GLU A 23 4.30 -10.81 12.31
CA GLU A 23 2.94 -11.17 11.93
C GLU A 23 1.95 -10.01 12.06
N ALA A 24 2.13 -9.13 13.06
CA ALA A 24 1.29 -7.95 13.21
C ALA A 24 1.57 -6.93 12.09
N MET A 25 2.83 -6.79 11.66
CA MET A 25 3.20 -5.97 10.51
C MET A 25 2.64 -6.53 9.21
N LYS A 26 2.66 -7.85 9.00
CA LYS A 26 2.00 -8.48 7.84
C LYS A 26 0.50 -8.19 7.79
N LYS A 27 -0.19 -8.22 8.94
CA LYS A 27 -1.61 -7.82 9.02
C LYS A 27 -1.81 -6.35 8.71
N LYS A 28 -0.98 -5.45 9.25
CA LYS A 28 -1.00 -4.01 8.93
C LYS A 28 -0.78 -3.75 7.45
N ALA A 29 0.17 -4.44 6.82
CA ALA A 29 0.42 -4.33 5.39
C ALA A 29 -0.79 -4.73 4.55
N LYS A 30 -1.41 -5.87 4.86
CA LYS A 30 -2.64 -6.33 4.16
C LYS A 30 -3.77 -5.31 4.26
N THR A 31 -3.98 -4.73 5.45
CA THR A 31 -4.99 -3.69 5.66
C THR A 31 -4.65 -2.43 4.86
N ALA A 32 -3.41 -1.93 4.95
CA ALA A 32 -2.98 -0.73 4.25
C ALA A 32 -3.09 -0.88 2.73
N MET A 33 -2.72 -2.04 2.17
CA MET A 33 -2.92 -2.35 0.76
C MET A 33 -4.39 -2.38 0.36
N LYS A 34 -5.28 -2.94 1.18
CA LYS A 34 -6.72 -2.99 0.90
C LYS A 34 -7.32 -1.58 0.86
N ILE A 35 -6.97 -0.73 1.83
CA ILE A 35 -7.45 0.65 1.89
C ILE A 35 -6.92 1.43 0.69
N LEU A 36 -5.59 1.42 0.44
CA LEU A 36 -4.99 2.03 -0.74
C LEU A 36 -5.71 1.61 -2.02
N LYS A 37 -5.94 0.32 -2.23
CA LYS A 37 -6.63 -0.19 -3.42
C LYS A 37 -8.07 0.35 -3.54
N GLY A 38 -8.80 0.46 -2.43
CA GLY A 38 -10.13 1.08 -2.41
C GLY A 38 -10.09 2.56 -2.78
N THR A 39 -9.21 3.31 -2.11
CA THR A 39 -9.05 4.76 -2.30
C THR A 39 -8.58 5.11 -3.72
N VAL A 40 -7.62 4.37 -4.28
CA VAL A 40 -7.14 4.59 -5.65
C VAL A 40 -8.19 4.30 -6.71
N SER A 41 -9.13 3.39 -6.43
CA SER A 41 -10.22 3.04 -7.35
C SER A 41 -11.27 4.15 -7.47
N GLY A 42 -11.35 5.07 -6.50
CA GLY A 42 -12.26 6.21 -6.51
C GLY A 42 -11.72 7.47 -7.19
N LEU A 43 -10.45 7.49 -7.61
CA LEU A 43 -9.82 8.69 -8.19
C LEU A 43 -10.06 8.78 -9.70
N PRO A 44 -10.43 9.94 -10.27
CA PRO A 44 -10.72 10.09 -11.71
C PRO A 44 -9.50 9.86 -12.63
N ASN A 45 -8.27 9.92 -12.09
CA ASN A 45 -7.04 9.62 -12.81
C ASN A 45 -6.40 8.30 -12.31
N VAL A 46 -7.19 7.22 -12.29
CA VAL A 46 -6.73 5.87 -11.93
C VAL A 46 -5.53 5.45 -12.78
N ALA A 47 -5.40 5.92 -14.03
CA ALA A 47 -4.39 5.43 -14.97
C ALA A 47 -2.94 5.64 -14.50
N LYS A 48 -2.56 6.85 -14.07
CA LYS A 48 -1.18 7.12 -13.58
C LYS A 48 -0.88 6.41 -12.27
N LEU A 49 -1.89 6.30 -11.41
CA LEU A 49 -1.76 5.66 -10.10
C LEU A 49 -1.70 4.15 -10.25
N ALA A 50 -2.53 3.57 -11.10
CA ALA A 50 -2.46 2.17 -11.49
C ALA A 50 -1.10 1.85 -12.10
N GLU A 51 -0.59 2.65 -13.04
CA GLU A 51 0.74 2.41 -13.62
C GLU A 51 1.87 2.45 -12.58
N SER A 52 1.81 3.41 -11.64
CA SER A 52 2.77 3.52 -10.54
C SER A 52 2.64 2.34 -9.56
N CYS A 53 1.41 1.96 -9.20
CA CYS A 53 1.12 0.83 -8.32
C CYS A 53 1.49 -0.52 -8.97
N SER A 54 1.30 -0.70 -10.29
CA SER A 54 1.72 -1.90 -11.02
C SER A 54 3.23 -2.13 -10.94
N LYS A 55 4.02 -1.06 -10.80
CA LYS A 55 5.48 -1.12 -10.63
C LYS A 55 5.89 -1.27 -9.16
N LEU A 56 5.22 -0.56 -8.24
CA LEU A 56 5.57 -0.52 -6.82
C LEU A 56 5.03 -1.71 -6.02
N LEU A 57 3.80 -2.16 -6.28
CA LEU A 57 3.17 -3.25 -5.52
C LEU A 57 3.98 -4.56 -5.57
N PRO A 58 4.50 -5.03 -6.72
CA PRO A 58 5.34 -6.23 -6.75
C PRO A 58 6.60 -6.11 -5.90
N LEU A 59 7.21 -4.93 -5.87
CA LEU A 59 8.41 -4.66 -5.05
C LEU A 59 8.09 -4.69 -3.56
N ILE A 60 6.95 -4.11 -3.17
CA ILE A 60 6.47 -4.14 -1.79
C ILE A 60 6.12 -5.58 -1.39
N THR A 61 5.39 -6.32 -2.23
CA THR A 61 5.05 -7.73 -1.99
C THR A 61 6.31 -8.58 -1.81
N ASN A 62 7.31 -8.40 -2.66
CA ASN A 62 8.59 -9.11 -2.56
C ASN A 62 9.37 -8.74 -1.28
N LEU A 63 9.42 -7.45 -0.94
CA LEU A 63 10.07 -6.97 0.29
C LEU A 63 9.41 -7.53 1.55
N LEU A 64 8.09 -7.64 1.54
CA LEU A 64 7.30 -8.08 2.69
C LEU A 64 7.09 -9.60 2.76
N GLY A 65 7.55 -10.35 1.74
CA GLY A 65 7.33 -11.80 1.66
C GLY A 65 5.85 -12.19 1.70
N LEU A 66 5.01 -11.40 1.00
CA LEU A 66 3.55 -11.55 0.95
C LEU A 66 3.07 -12.32 -0.28
#